data_AF-A0A1E4GVV7-F1
#
_entry.id   AF-A0A1E4GVV7-F1
#
_cell.length_a   1.000
_cell.length_b   1.000
_cell.length_c   1.000
_cell.angle_alpha   90.00
_cell.angle_beta   90.00
_cell.angle_gamma   90.00
#
_symmetry.space_group_name_H-M   'P 1'
#
loop_
_entity.id
_entity.type
_entity.pdbx_description
1 polymer ?
#
loop_
_entity_poly.entity_id
_entity_poly.type
_entity_poly.pdbx_seq_one_letter_code
_entity_poly.pdbx_strand_id
1 'polypeptide(L)'
;METVYDWITVAIFGALVVLFLHRSVQPGEPQDTILHYLPPSVGCAVANWFGNEGQGLISFLIVLAVLVYIVLILKPFGIKFPPEKR
;
A
#
# COMPACT_ATOMS: atom_id res chain seq x y z
N MET A 1 19.66 0.95 0.82
CA MET A 1 19.27 -0.48 0.95
C MET A 1 20.13 -1.09 2.03
N GLU A 2 19.97 -0.58 3.24
CA GLU A 2 20.67 -1.00 4.45
C GLU A 2 19.83 -1.96 5.28
N THR A 3 18.50 -1.91 5.18
CA THR A 3 17.61 -2.78 5.96
C THR A 3 16.64 -3.58 5.12
N VAL A 4 16.05 -4.63 5.71
CA VAL A 4 14.96 -5.42 5.10
C VAL A 4 13.75 -4.53 4.79
N TYR A 5 13.54 -3.45 5.57
CA TYR A 5 12.44 -2.51 5.37
C TYR A 5 12.60 -1.68 4.10
N ASP A 6 13.82 -1.38 3.65
CA ASP A 6 14.03 -0.69 2.37
C ASP A 6 13.45 -1.52 1.21
N TRP A 7 13.72 -2.83 1.20
CA TRP A 7 13.21 -3.72 0.15
C TRP A 7 11.69 -3.90 0.23
N ILE A 8 11.15 -4.05 1.44
CA ILE A 8 9.70 -4.20 1.66
C ILE A 8 8.95 -2.93 1.23
N THR A 9 9.40 -1.76 1.67
CA THR A 9 8.72 -0.49 1.39
C THR A 9 8.80 -0.12 -0.09
N VAL A 10 9.94 -0.37 -0.74
CA VAL A 10 10.08 -0.21 -2.21
C VAL A 10 9.17 -1.16 -2.97
N ALA A 11 9.08 -2.45 -2.56
CA ALA A 11 8.19 -3.41 -3.20
C ALA A 11 6.71 -3.00 -3.08
N ILE A 12 6.28 -2.58 -1.89
CA ILE A 12 4.91 -2.10 -1.65
C ILE A 12 4.63 -0.83 -2.48
N PHE A 13 5.55 0.13 -2.46
CA PHE A 13 5.40 1.36 -3.23
C PHE A 13 5.36 1.10 -4.74
N GLY A 14 6.23 0.22 -5.25
CA GLY A 14 6.20 -0.22 -6.64
C GLY A 14 4.87 -0.87 -7.01
N ALA A 15 4.33 -1.74 -6.15
CA ALA A 15 3.02 -2.35 -6.35
C ALA A 15 1.88 -1.31 -6.37
N LEU A 16 1.94 -0.27 -5.52
CA LEU A 16 0.99 0.85 -5.53
C LEU A 16 1.02 1.61 -6.85
N VAL A 17 2.21 1.90 -7.39
CA VAL A 17 2.36 2.57 -8.69
C VAL A 17 1.79 1.71 -9.81
N VAL A 18 2.08 0.41 -9.82
CA VAL A 18 1.53 -0.53 -10.81
C VAL A 18 0.00 -0.57 -10.71
N LEU A 19 -0.55 -0.67 -9.50
CA LEU A 19 -2.00 -0.67 -9.28
C LEU A 19 -2.66 0.63 -9.79
N PHE A 20 -2.07 1.78 -9.46
CA PHE A 20 -2.55 3.08 -9.90
C PHE A 20 -2.55 3.19 -11.42
N LEU A 21 -1.44 2.82 -12.07
CA LEU A 21 -1.33 2.85 -13.53
C LEU A 21 -2.32 1.90 -14.20
N HIS A 22 -2.46 0.67 -13.68
CA HIS A 22 -3.40 -0.32 -14.18
C HIS A 22 -4.84 0.20 -14.15
N ARG A 23 -5.26 0.80 -13.03
CA ARG A 23 -6.61 1.40 -12.88
C ARG A 23 -6.79 2.69 -13.69
N SER A 24 -5.71 3.41 -13.97
CA SER A 24 -5.76 4.63 -14.78
C SER A 24 -5.99 4.34 -16.26
N VAL A 25 -5.58 3.17 -16.74
CA VAL A 25 -5.72 2.77 -18.16
C VAL A 25 -6.89 1.84 -18.42
N GLN A 26 -7.50 1.23 -17.39
CA GLN A 26 -8.65 0.35 -17.54
C GLN A 26 -9.96 1.15 -17.78
N PRO A 27 -10.66 0.92 -18.89
CA PRO A 27 -11.98 1.50 -19.11
C PRO A 27 -13.06 0.76 -18.30
N GLY A 28 -13.87 1.51 -17.54
CA GLY A 28 -15.08 0.99 -16.88
C GLY A 28 -15.01 0.77 -15.37
N GLU A 29 -13.83 0.89 -14.75
CA GLU A 29 -13.71 0.94 -13.28
C GLU A 29 -13.74 2.40 -12.79
N PRO A 30 -14.27 2.68 -11.57
CA PRO A 30 -14.13 4.00 -10.96
C PRO A 30 -12.65 4.35 -10.87
N GLN A 31 -12.23 5.43 -11.53
CA GLN A 31 -10.87 5.93 -11.39
C GLN A 31 -10.69 6.40 -9.95
N ASP A 32 -9.82 5.73 -9.21
CA ASP A 32 -9.43 6.20 -7.89
C ASP A 32 -8.71 7.54 -8.02
N THR A 33 -9.09 8.50 -7.19
CA THR A 33 -8.32 9.74 -7.07
C THR A 33 -6.90 9.42 -6.59
N ILE A 34 -5.89 10.05 -7.21
CA ILE A 34 -4.47 9.90 -6.82
C ILE A 34 -4.23 10.11 -5.31
N LEU A 35 -5.08 10.90 -4.66
CA LEU A 35 -5.06 11.16 -3.21
C LEU A 35 -5.19 9.88 -2.37
N HIS A 36 -5.83 8.81 -2.85
CA HIS A 36 -5.91 7.54 -2.12
C HIS A 36 -4.58 6.79 -2.06
N TYR A 37 -3.66 7.08 -2.97
CA TYR A 37 -2.34 6.46 -3.03
C TYR A 37 -1.31 7.23 -2.19
N LEU A 38 -1.61 8.46 -1.80
CA LEU A 38 -0.71 9.30 -1.01
C LEU A 38 -0.51 8.78 0.43
N PRO A 39 -1.57 8.45 1.22
CA PRO A 39 -1.39 7.88 2.55
C PRO A 39 -0.52 6.61 2.61
N PRO A 40 -0.74 5.57 1.78
CA PRO A 40 0.10 4.38 1.83
C PRO A 40 1.53 4.65 1.33
N SER A 41 1.72 5.61 0.41
CA SER A 41 3.06 6.05 -0.02
C SER A 41 3.84 6.74 1.09
N VAL A 42 3.20 7.67 1.81
CA VAL A 42 3.78 8.32 2.99
C VAL A 42 4.06 7.29 4.07
N GLY A 43 3.15 6.35 4.30
CA GLY A 43 3.35 5.25 5.24
C GLY A 43 4.58 4.40 4.92
N CYS A 44 4.83 4.10 3.64
CA CYS A 44 6.06 3.39 3.21
C CYS A 44 7.31 4.22 3.52
N ALA A 45 7.32 5.52 3.24
CA ALA A 45 8.46 6.38 3.53
C ALA A 45 8.76 6.46 5.05
N VAL A 46 7.71 6.62 5.87
CA VAL A 46 7.85 6.70 7.34
C VAL A 46 8.28 5.35 7.91
N ALA A 47 7.71 4.24 7.45
CA ALA A 47 8.14 2.90 7.86
C ALA A 47 9.62 2.66 7.55
N ASN A 48 10.08 3.14 6.39
CA ASN A 48 11.46 3.00 5.97
C ASN A 48 12.42 3.79 6.85
N TRP A 49 12.07 5.04 7.17
CA TRP A 49 12.84 5.88 8.08
C TRP A 49 13.06 5.18 9.43
N PHE A 50 11.98 4.75 10.09
CA PHE A 50 12.08 4.07 11.38
C PHE A 50 12.84 2.74 11.29
N GLY A 51 12.81 2.09 10.12
CA GLY A 51 13.48 0.82 9.90
C GLY A 51 14.99 1.00 9.90
N ASN A 52 15.44 2.07 9.24
CA ASN A 52 16.84 2.46 9.17
C ASN A 52 17.36 3.04 10.50
N GLU A 53 16.50 3.58 11.36
CA GLU A 53 16.85 3.94 12.75
C GLU A 53 16.92 2.74 13.72
N GLY A 54 16.67 1.52 13.25
CA GLY A 54 16.69 0.31 14.08
C GLY A 54 15.40 0.07 14.88
N GLN A 55 14.35 0.88 14.66
CA GLN A 55 13.05 0.74 15.32
C GLN A 55 12.14 -0.26 14.60
N GLY A 56 12.61 -1.50 14.43
CA GLY A 56 11.95 -2.51 13.59
C GLY A 56 10.50 -2.82 13.98
N LEU A 57 10.16 -2.78 15.27
CA LEU A 57 8.77 -3.00 15.73
C LEU A 57 7.83 -1.90 15.21
N ILE A 58 8.26 -0.63 15.28
CA ILE A 58 7.46 0.50 14.81
C ILE A 58 7.31 0.44 13.29
N SER A 59 8.39 0.17 12.56
CA SER A 59 8.32 -0.04 11.11
C SER A 59 7.37 -1.15 10.70
N PHE A 60 7.42 -2.29 11.40
CA PHE A 60 6.52 -3.40 11.14
C PHE A 60 5.06 -2.99 11.32
N LEU A 61 4.73 -2.28 12.40
CA LEU A 61 3.36 -1.80 12.65
C LEU A 61 2.89 -0.82 11.57
N ILE A 62 3.76 0.07 11.09
CA ILE A 62 3.42 1.01 10.02
C ILE A 62 3.20 0.27 8.70
N VAL A 63 4.07 -0.68 8.34
CA VAL A 63 3.90 -1.52 7.14
C VAL A 63 2.57 -2.29 7.22
N LEU A 64 2.26 -2.88 8.38
CA LEU A 64 1.01 -3.60 8.58
C LEU A 64 -0.20 -2.66 8.38
N ALA A 65 -0.16 -1.45 8.94
CA ALA A 65 -1.21 -0.45 8.76
C ALA A 65 -1.38 -0.04 7.29
N VAL A 66 -0.28 0.12 6.55
CA VAL A 66 -0.30 0.38 5.11
C VAL A 66 -0.96 -0.76 4.35
N LEU A 67 -0.60 -2.02 4.64
CA LEU A 67 -1.21 -3.19 3.99
C LEU A 67 -2.71 -3.28 4.29
N VAL A 68 -3.13 -3.02 5.53
CA VAL A 68 -4.54 -2.97 5.91
C VAL A 68 -5.28 -1.88 5.13
N TYR A 69 -4.70 -0.68 5.00
CA TYR A 69 -5.27 0.40 4.20
C TYR A 69 -5.44 -0.02 2.74
N ILE A 70 -4.42 -0.63 2.14
CA ILE A 70 -4.46 -1.10 0.74
C ILE A 70 -5.60 -2.10 0.55
N VAL A 71 -5.75 -3.08 1.46
CA VAL A 71 -6.79 -4.11 1.34
C VAL A 71 -8.18 -3.53 1.54
N LEU A 72 -8.38 -2.65 2.53
CA LEU A 72 -9.71 -2.15 2.90
C LEU A 72 -10.18 -0.96 2.06
N ILE A 73 -9.27 -0.07 1.68
CA ILE A 73 -9.59 1.17 0.94
C ILE A 73 -9.37 0.99 -0.55
N LEU A 74 -8.16 0.58 -0.97
CA LEU A 74 -7.86 0.42 -2.40
C LEU A 74 -8.51 -0.87 -2.96
N LYS A 75 -8.69 -1.92 -2.16
CA LYS A 75 -9.34 -3.18 -2.56
C LYS A 75 -8.80 -3.73 -3.90
N PRO A 76 -7.48 -3.97 -4.03
CA PRO A 76 -6.86 -4.35 -5.30
C PRO A 76 -7.43 -5.63 -5.93
N PHE A 77 -7.93 -6.56 -5.10
CA PHE A 77 -8.47 -7.85 -5.55
C PHE A 77 -9.99 -7.89 -5.67
N GLY A 78 -10.68 -6.73 -5.59
CA GLY A 78 -12.14 -6.69 -5.66
C GLY A 78 -12.83 -7.41 -4.48
N ILE A 79 -12.18 -7.49 -3.32
CA ILE A 79 -12.75 -8.11 -2.11
C ILE A 79 -13.95 -7.28 -1.67
N LYS A 80 -15.16 -7.76 -1.96
CA LYS A 80 -16.42 -7.19 -1.47
C LYS A 80 -16.70 -7.75 -0.08
N PHE A 81 -16.77 -6.88 0.92
CA PHE A 81 -17.27 -7.21 2.26
C PHE A 81 -18.63 -6.53 2.46
N PRO A 82 -19.70 -7.25 2.86
CA PRO A 82 -19.78 -8.70 3.12
C PRO A 82 -19.68 -9.55 1.83
N PRO A 83 -19.19 -10.80 1.91
CA PRO A 83 -19.15 -11.70 0.77
C PRO A 83 -20.57 -11.93 0.26
N GLU A 84 -20.80 -11.62 -1.01
CA GLU A 84 -22.05 -11.90 -1.71
C GLU A 84 -22.31 -13.41 -1.62
N LYS A 85 -23.38 -13.81 -0.94
CA LYS A 85 -23.82 -15.21 -0.90
C LYS A 85 -24.22 -15.58 -2.34
N ARG A 86 -23.31 -16.20 -3.08
CA ARG A 86 -23.63 -16.90 -4.33
C ARG A 86 -24.67 -17.98 -4.08
#